data_AF-A0A1S3XLV8-F1
#
_entry.id   AF-A0A1S3XLV8-F1
#
_cell.length_a   1.000
_cell.length_b   1.000
_cell.length_c   1.000
_cell.angle_alpha   90.00
_cell.angle_beta   90.00
_cell.angle_gamma   90.00
#
_symmetry.space_group_name_H-M   'P 1'
#
loop_
_entity.id
_entity.type
_entity.pdbx_description
1 polymer ?
#
loop_
_entity_poly.entity_id
_entity_poly.type
_entity_poly.pdbx_seq_one_letter_code
_entity_poly.pdbx_strand_id
1 'polypeptide(L)'
;MLHVGPESCSVVSKLLKEEDTEPWGFEPYGLDETDSNCKALVHKGILLVANIKFLLPYLSNFKVVLSCHSVGCSGLMISKISNKTLPELARVAADGLVILPGKY
;
A
#
# COMPACT_ATOMS: atom_id res chain seq x y z
N MET A 1 -0.95 -1.48 10.35
CA MET A 1 -0.72 -2.31 9.13
C MET A 1 -0.53 -1.39 7.94
N LEU A 2 0.45 -1.62 7.06
CA LEU A 2 0.64 -0.84 5.83
C LEU A 2 0.16 -1.64 4.62
N HIS A 3 -0.87 -1.15 3.92
CA HIS A 3 -1.33 -1.72 2.66
C HIS A 3 -0.70 -0.99 1.47
N VAL A 4 -0.22 -1.73 0.47
CA VAL A 4 0.46 -1.17 -0.70
C VAL A 4 -0.15 -1.76 -1.99
N GLY A 5 -0.62 -0.91 -2.91
CA GLY A 5 -1.22 -1.32 -4.19
C GLY A 5 -2.42 -0.47 -4.64
N PRO A 6 -2.95 -0.68 -5.88
CA PRO A 6 -4.02 0.10 -6.55
C PRO A 6 -5.33 0.22 -5.75
N GLU A 7 -5.53 -0.68 -4.79
CA GLU A 7 -6.74 -0.79 -3.97
C GLU A 7 -6.50 -0.26 -2.54
N SER A 8 -5.35 0.39 -2.28
CA SER A 8 -4.97 0.81 -0.93
C SER A 8 -6.00 1.74 -0.32
N CYS A 9 -6.55 2.68 -1.08
CA CYS A 9 -7.60 3.54 -0.55
C CYS A 9 -8.84 2.76 -0.09
N SER A 10 -9.35 1.84 -0.93
CA SER A 10 -10.56 1.06 -0.63
C SER A 10 -10.36 0.15 0.58
N VAL A 11 -9.19 -0.49 0.67
CA VAL A 11 -8.84 -1.37 1.80
C VAL A 11 -8.67 -0.59 3.09
N VAL A 12 -7.91 0.50 3.08
CA VAL A 12 -7.69 1.34 4.27
C VAL A 12 -9.00 1.97 4.74
N SER A 13 -9.87 2.43 3.84
CA SER A 13 -11.18 2.98 4.18
C SER A 13 -12.10 1.99 4.90
N LYS A 14 -11.98 0.70 4.60
CA LYS A 14 -12.72 -0.37 5.28
C LYS A 14 -12.10 -0.68 6.64
N LEU A 15 -10.78 -0.84 6.69
CA LEU A 15 -10.05 -1.16 7.92
C LEU A 15 -10.14 -0.06 8.98
N LEU A 16 -10.27 1.21 8.58
CA LEU A 16 -10.46 2.32 9.54
C LEU A 16 -11.77 2.22 10.33
N LYS A 17 -12.69 1.33 9.93
CA LYS A 17 -13.93 1.05 10.65
C LYS A 17 -13.78 -0.09 11.65
N GLU A 18 -12.64 -0.77 11.68
CA GLU A 18 -12.32 -1.85 12.61
C GLU A 18 -11.55 -1.27 13.81
N GLU A 19 -11.97 -1.55 15.04
CA GLU A 19 -11.43 -0.91 16.26
C GLU A 19 -9.99 -1.33 16.61
N ASP A 20 -9.53 -2.48 16.13
CA ASP A 20 -8.24 -3.08 16.53
C ASP A 20 -7.11 -2.87 15.49
N THR A 21 -7.33 -2.07 14.45
CA THR A 21 -6.31 -1.85 13.43
C THR A 21 -6.04 -0.38 13.18
N GLU A 22 -4.75 -0.05 13.09
CA GLU A 22 -4.29 1.23 12.59
C GLU A 22 -3.79 1.02 11.14
N PRO A 23 -4.67 1.14 10.13
CA PRO A 23 -4.31 0.94 8.74
C PRO A 23 -3.66 2.18 8.15
N TRP A 24 -2.63 1.94 7.36
CA TRP A 24 -1.92 2.93 6.57
C TRP A 24 -1.93 2.45 5.12
N GLY A 25 -1.97 3.37 4.17
CA GLY A 25 -2.03 3.04 2.75
C GLY A 25 -0.91 3.68 1.96
N PHE A 26 -0.41 2.96 0.96
CA PHE A 26 0.44 3.50 -0.08
C PHE A 26 -0.15 3.15 -1.45
N GLU A 27 -0.42 4.19 -2.23
CA GLU A 27 -1.07 4.10 -3.53
C GLU A 27 -0.08 4.48 -4.65
N PRO A 28 0.55 3.51 -5.32
CA PRO A 28 1.63 3.77 -6.27
C PRO A 28 1.17 4.34 -7.62
N TYR A 29 -0.11 4.22 -7.95
CA TYR A 29 -0.63 4.52 -9.29
C TYR A 29 -1.46 5.81 -9.37
N GLY A 30 -1.56 6.57 -8.29
CA GLY A 30 -2.45 7.73 -8.21
C GLY A 30 -3.83 7.36 -7.67
N LEU A 31 -4.63 8.38 -7.37
CA LEU A 31 -6.03 8.21 -6.96
C LEU A 31 -6.96 8.41 -8.15
N ASP A 32 -8.10 7.74 -8.11
CA ASP A 32 -9.25 8.21 -8.88
C ASP A 32 -9.66 9.60 -8.35
N GLU A 33 -9.67 10.59 -9.24
CA GLU A 33 -9.96 11.98 -8.89
C GLU A 33 -11.37 12.19 -8.33
N THR A 34 -12.27 11.21 -8.48
CA THR A 34 -13.65 11.30 -8.01
C THR A 34 -13.86 10.81 -6.57
N ASP A 35 -12.88 10.15 -5.95
CA ASP A 35 -13.04 9.60 -4.61
C ASP A 35 -12.68 10.63 -3.51
N SER A 36 -13.72 11.29 -2.98
CA SER A 36 -13.61 12.28 -1.90
C SER A 36 -13.11 11.68 -0.58
N ASN A 37 -13.38 10.40 -0.33
CA ASN A 37 -12.93 9.72 0.88
C ASN A 37 -11.42 9.47 0.80
N CYS A 38 -10.92 9.03 -0.36
CA CYS A 38 -9.47 8.89 -0.58
C CYS A 38 -8.73 10.20 -0.39
N LYS A 39 -9.26 11.30 -0.93
CA LYS A 39 -8.66 12.63 -0.76
C LYS A 39 -8.56 13.03 0.71
N ALA A 40 -9.60 12.75 1.50
CA ALA A 40 -9.59 13.00 2.94
C ALA A 40 -8.52 12.16 3.66
N LEU A 41 -8.33 10.90 3.27
CA LEU A 41 -7.27 10.04 3.84
C LEU A 41 -5.87 10.52 3.49
N VAL A 42 -5.67 11.04 2.27
CA VAL A 42 -4.40 11.67 1.88
C VAL A 42 -4.14 12.92 2.69
N HIS A 43 -5.14 13.80 2.83
CA HIS A 43 -5.01 15.01 3.63
C HIS A 43 -4.70 14.71 5.11
N LYS A 44 -5.22 13.60 5.64
CA LYS A 44 -4.91 13.12 7.01
C LYS A 44 -3.57 12.41 7.13
N GLY A 45 -2.84 12.18 6.03
CA GLY A 45 -1.57 11.46 6.01
C GLY A 45 -1.68 9.94 6.22
N ILE A 46 -2.90 9.39 6.25
CA ILE A 46 -3.17 7.96 6.43
C ILE A 46 -2.89 7.18 5.14
N LEU A 47 -3.17 7.81 3.99
CA LEU A 47 -2.90 7.28 2.66
C LEU A 47 -1.84 8.15 1.98
N LEU A 48 -0.73 7.56 1.55
CA LEU A 48 0.27 8.23 0.73
C LEU A 48 0.09 7.85 -0.74
N VAL A 49 0.21 8.85 -1.62
CA VAL A 49 0.16 8.67 -3.07
C VAL A 49 1.50 9.09 -3.62
N ALA A 50 2.34 8.13 -3.97
CA ALA A 50 3.68 8.42 -4.46
C ALA A 50 4.22 7.25 -5.29
N ASN A 51 5.21 7.54 -6.13
CA ASN A 51 5.92 6.47 -6.81
C ASN A 51 6.85 5.75 -5.80
N ILE A 52 6.72 4.43 -5.68
CA ILE A 52 7.52 3.59 -4.74
C ILE A 52 9.03 3.59 -5.06
N LYS A 53 9.45 4.22 -6.16
CA LYS A 53 10.85 4.52 -6.46
C LYS A 53 11.51 5.45 -5.44
N PHE A 54 10.73 6.17 -4.64
CA PHE A 54 11.22 7.04 -3.58
C PHE A 54 11.10 6.36 -2.21
N LEU A 55 12.03 6.67 -1.31
CA LEU A 55 12.05 6.13 0.05
C LEU A 55 10.68 6.36 0.72
N LEU A 56 10.10 5.32 1.30
CA LEU A 56 8.86 5.48 2.06
C LEU A 56 9.15 6.38 3.28
N PRO A 57 8.34 7.43 3.53
CA PRO A 57 8.57 8.38 4.63
C PRO A 57 8.24 7.79 6.01
N TYR A 58 7.97 6.50 6.08
CA TYR A 58 7.61 5.78 7.29
C TYR A 58 8.85 5.26 8.04
N LEU A 59 8.81 5.36 9.37
CA LEU A 59 9.76 4.71 10.27
C LEU A 59 9.48 3.20 10.34
N SER A 60 10.50 2.39 10.60
CA SER A 60 10.45 0.93 10.61
C SER A 60 9.62 0.38 11.78
N ASN A 61 8.30 0.22 11.61
CA ASN A 61 7.44 -0.44 12.60
C ASN A 61 6.11 -1.03 12.05
N PHE A 62 6.06 -1.40 10.76
CA PHE A 62 4.80 -1.84 10.14
C PHE A 62 4.75 -3.35 9.89
N LYS A 63 3.56 -3.94 10.03
CA LYS A 63 3.20 -5.15 9.28
C LYS A 63 2.79 -4.74 7.88
N VAL A 64 3.58 -5.11 6.87
CA VAL A 64 3.38 -4.66 5.47
C VAL A 64 2.63 -5.72 4.69
N VAL A 65 1.54 -5.30 4.03
CA VAL A 65 0.71 -6.13 3.16
C VAL A 65 0.73 -5.52 1.76
N LEU A 66 1.34 -6.23 0.83
CA LEU A 66 1.26 -5.91 -0.58
C LEU A 66 0.09 -6.70 -1.19
N SER A 67 -0.91 -6.01 -1.73
CA SER A 67 -2.07 -6.63 -2.35
C SER A 67 -2.20 -6.20 -3.79
N CYS A 68 -2.43 -7.17 -4.69
CA CYS A 68 -2.88 -6.81 -6.02
C CYS A 68 -3.92 -7.76 -6.59
N HIS A 69 -5.06 -7.18 -6.98
CA HIS A 69 -6.27 -7.88 -7.39
C HIS A 69 -6.56 -7.81 -8.91
N SER A 70 -5.67 -7.21 -9.71
CA SER A 70 -5.86 -7.02 -11.16
C SER A 70 -5.02 -7.98 -12.00
N VAL A 71 -5.55 -8.38 -13.16
CA VAL A 71 -5.02 -9.47 -14.03
C VAL A 71 -3.61 -9.17 -14.49
N GLY A 72 -3.32 -7.90 -14.76
CA GLY A 72 -1.99 -7.43 -15.16
C GLY A 72 -1.04 -7.20 -13.99
N CYS A 73 -1.53 -7.22 -12.77
CA CYS A 73 -0.76 -6.77 -11.62
C CYS A 73 0.18 -7.83 -11.06
N SER A 74 -0.09 -9.13 -11.25
CA SER A 74 0.87 -10.18 -10.89
C SER A 74 2.16 -10.04 -11.73
N GLY A 75 2.05 -9.82 -13.05
CA GLY A 75 3.20 -9.57 -13.92
C GLY A 75 3.87 -8.20 -13.72
N LEU A 76 3.08 -7.14 -13.46
CA LEU A 76 3.60 -5.81 -13.17
C LEU A 76 4.26 -5.73 -11.78
N MET A 77 3.71 -6.37 -10.76
CA MET A 77 4.31 -6.42 -9.41
C MET A 77 5.56 -7.29 -9.41
N ILE A 78 5.52 -8.49 -9.98
CA ILE A 78 6.71 -9.38 -10.02
C ILE A 78 7.84 -8.76 -10.85
N SER A 79 7.55 -8.02 -11.93
CA SER A 79 8.59 -7.32 -12.72
C SER A 79 9.00 -5.96 -12.16
N LYS A 80 8.13 -5.23 -11.45
CA LYS A 80 8.39 -3.86 -10.94
C LYS A 80 8.69 -3.79 -9.45
N ILE A 81 8.49 -4.85 -8.66
CA ILE A 81 9.17 -5.02 -7.37
C ILE A 81 10.64 -5.28 -7.71
N SER A 82 11.30 -4.21 -8.13
CA SER A 82 12.71 -4.21 -8.48
C SER A 82 13.55 -4.44 -7.22
N ASN A 83 14.84 -4.72 -7.40
CA ASN A 83 15.82 -4.74 -6.32
C ASN A 83 15.86 -3.46 -5.46
N LYS A 84 15.17 -2.36 -5.85
CA LYS A 84 15.04 -1.15 -5.03
C LYS A 84 13.76 -1.10 -4.20
N THR A 85 12.66 -1.67 -4.71
CA THR A 85 11.35 -1.65 -4.03
C THR A 85 11.28 -2.66 -2.91
N LEU A 86 11.80 -3.87 -3.13
CA LEU A 86 11.75 -4.93 -2.13
C LEU A 86 12.54 -4.57 -0.85
N PRO A 87 13.78 -4.01 -0.94
CA PRO A 87 14.48 -3.56 0.25
C PRO A 87 13.79 -2.40 0.97
N GLU A 88 13.09 -1.51 0.26
CA GLU A 88 12.34 -0.43 0.91
C GLU A 88 11.11 -0.94 1.67
N LEU A 89 10.38 -1.89 1.08
CA LEU A 89 9.28 -2.58 1.77
C LEU A 89 9.79 -3.37 2.98
N ALA A 90 10.95 -4.03 2.84
CA ALA A 90 11.59 -4.73 3.94
C ALA A 90 12.07 -3.78 5.04
N ARG A 91 12.58 -2.58 4.69
CA ARG A 91 13.03 -1.56 5.65
C ARG A 91 11.91 -1.08 6.56
N VAL A 92 10.69 -0.91 6.02
CA VAL A 92 9.54 -0.44 6.81
C VAL A 92 8.81 -1.57 7.55
N ALA A 93 9.09 -2.83 7.19
CA ALA A 93 8.47 -4.00 7.81
C ALA A 93 9.17 -4.38 9.12
N ALA A 94 8.48 -4.29 10.26
CA ALA A 94 9.01 -4.78 11.55
C ALA A 94 8.74 -6.26 11.77
N ASP A 95 7.54 -6.73 11.42
CA ASP A 95 7.07 -8.10 11.71
C ASP A 95 7.01 -9.00 10.46
N GLY A 96 7.58 -8.53 9.35
CA GLY A 96 7.61 -9.25 8.07
C GLY A 96 6.77 -8.63 6.96
N LEU A 97 7.10 -9.02 5.72
CA LEU A 97 6.44 -8.60 4.49
C LEU A 97 5.54 -9.73 3.99
N VAL A 98 4.23 -9.47 3.90
CA VAL A 98 3.27 -10.42 3.32
C VAL A 98 2.89 -9.93 1.93
N ILE A 99 3.19 -10.75 0.93
CA ILE A 99 2.79 -10.52 -0.46
C ILE A 99 1.61 -11.43 -0.76
N LEU A 100 0.44 -10.84 -1.02
CA LEU A 100 -0.77 -11.54 -1.40
C LEU A 100 -1.02 -11.31 -2.90
N PRO A 101 -0.47 -12.16 -3.79
CA PRO A 101 -0.86 -12.13 -5.18
C PRO A 101 -2.29 -12.67 -5.29
N GLY A 102 -3.21 -11.88 -5.84
CA GLY A 102 -4.56 -12.36 -6.14
C GLY A 102 -4.51 -13.55 -7.10
N LYS A 103 -5.21 -14.64 -6.76
CA LYS A 103 -5.55 -15.72 -7.70
C LYS A 103 -6.92 -15.43 -8.31
N TYR A 104 -7.01 -15.60 -9.63
CA TYR A 104 -8.27 -15.86 -10.32
C TYR A 104 -8.74 -17.28 -10.00
#